data_AF-A9KWT4-F1
#
_entry.id   AF-A9KWT4-F1
#
_cell.length_a   1.000
_cell.length_b   1.000
_cell.length_c   1.000
_cell.angle_alpha   90.00
_cell.angle_beta   90.00
_cell.angle_gamma   90.00
#
_symmetry.space_group_name_H-M   'P 1'
#
loop_
_entity.id
_entity.type
_entity.pdbx_description
1 polymer ?
#
loop_
_entity_poly.entity_id
_entity_poly.type
_entity_poly.pdbx_seq_one_letter_code
_entity_poly.pdbx_strand_id
1 'polypeptide(L)'
;MTEISSQKKFTQTLEEIIEQYSISEQPEFLKVLTALPDSPDKDKMFEDMDEVFRAITSPSELSSKLPKGTTEDSAAKELAKIPDSQKILSEEQQKMVEIFIEMLSSSSGNESQIDMNNVRRFANANFPLSSDTNDEDEAVLLNLLNSQPEAIAEFMQAMMACHMAGMTKAANLLSRLFAQHVLVIENDSYQSLQMDLTKNKGHIEASSQAGKSGRNKRYEKSDKVKAFAIQLYLSGNFKNPHQASQAIVFQVAEFGQSVGYRFTSDYQAPRTIETWIRKYLNETKKCQQKK
;
A
#
# COMPACT_ATOMS: atom_id res chain seq x y z
N MET A 1 41.29 -16.14 -0.59
CA MET A 1 39.95 -15.88 -1.16
C MET A 1 39.90 -14.39 -1.42
N THR A 2 39.89 -13.97 -2.67
CA THR A 2 39.81 -12.55 -3.06
C THR A 2 38.39 -12.08 -2.80
N GLU A 3 38.21 -11.12 -1.89
CA GLU A 3 36.92 -10.45 -1.69
C GLU A 3 36.50 -9.82 -3.03
N ILE A 4 35.30 -10.16 -3.49
CA ILE A 4 34.68 -9.54 -4.65
C ILE A 4 34.28 -8.11 -4.22
N SER A 5 34.72 -7.08 -4.95
CA SER A 5 34.40 -5.68 -4.66
C SER A 5 32.89 -5.44 -4.64
N SER A 6 32.43 -4.47 -3.86
CA SER A 6 31.01 -4.13 -3.72
C SER A 6 30.38 -3.72 -5.08
N GLN A 7 31.15 -3.02 -5.92
CA GLN A 7 30.80 -2.76 -7.32
C GLN A 7 30.49 -4.04 -8.10
N LYS A 8 31.39 -5.03 -8.06
CA LYS A 8 31.23 -6.25 -8.85
C LYS A 8 30.04 -7.09 -8.39
N LYS A 9 29.75 -7.10 -7.08
CA LYS A 9 28.54 -7.75 -6.53
C LYS A 9 27.27 -7.05 -7.04
N PHE A 10 27.20 -5.73 -6.91
CA PHE A 10 26.04 -4.95 -7.33
C PHE A 10 25.78 -5.04 -8.84
N THR A 11 26.82 -4.92 -9.66
CA THR A 11 26.71 -5.06 -11.12
C THR A 11 26.20 -6.45 -11.52
N GLN A 12 26.67 -7.52 -10.86
CA GLN A 12 26.18 -8.88 -11.11
C GLN A 12 24.69 -9.03 -10.78
N THR A 13 24.25 -8.48 -9.64
CA THR A 13 22.82 -8.50 -9.27
C THR A 13 21.94 -7.77 -10.28
N LEU A 14 22.40 -6.64 -10.82
CA LEU A 14 21.67 -5.91 -11.87
C LEU A 14 21.64 -6.67 -13.20
N GLU A 15 22.75 -7.31 -13.58
CA GLU A 15 22.83 -8.15 -14.79
C GLU A 15 21.87 -9.35 -14.73
N GLU A 16 21.81 -10.04 -13.59
CA GLU A 16 20.87 -11.16 -13.37
C GLU A 16 19.41 -10.72 -13.54
N ILE A 17 19.07 -9.50 -13.15
CA ILE A 17 17.71 -8.95 -13.25
C ILE A 17 17.40 -8.51 -14.68
N ILE A 18 18.35 -7.86 -15.36
CA ILE A 18 18.21 -7.54 -16.79
C ILE A 18 17.93 -8.81 -17.60
N GLU A 19 18.63 -9.89 -17.29
CA GLU A 19 18.39 -11.20 -17.89
C GLU A 19 17.02 -11.77 -17.51
N GLN A 20 16.66 -11.73 -16.22
CA GLN A 20 15.37 -12.21 -15.72
C GLN A 20 14.17 -11.50 -16.37
N TYR A 21 14.26 -10.18 -16.60
CA TYR A 21 13.18 -9.38 -17.17
C TYR A 21 13.32 -9.15 -18.69
N SER A 22 14.32 -9.76 -19.35
CA SER A 22 14.55 -9.66 -20.79
C SER A 22 14.62 -8.21 -21.30
N ILE A 23 15.28 -7.33 -20.55
CA ILE A 23 15.45 -5.92 -20.94
C ILE A 23 16.40 -5.88 -22.16
N SER A 24 15.91 -5.41 -23.32
CA SER A 24 16.59 -5.62 -24.62
C SER A 24 17.88 -4.83 -24.79
N GLU A 25 18.07 -3.76 -24.03
CA GLU A 25 19.29 -2.94 -24.05
C GLU A 25 19.84 -2.78 -22.64
N GLN A 26 21.15 -2.99 -22.50
CA GLN A 26 21.82 -2.75 -21.23
C GLN A 26 21.69 -1.26 -20.88
N PRO A 27 21.11 -0.91 -19.73
CA PRO A 27 20.86 0.48 -19.38
C PRO A 27 22.16 1.31 -19.39
N GLU A 28 22.12 2.53 -19.94
CA GLU A 28 23.30 3.40 -20.01
C GLU A 28 23.89 3.70 -18.62
N PHE A 29 23.06 3.71 -17.57
CA PHE A 29 23.53 3.88 -16.20
C PHE A 29 24.48 2.76 -15.75
N LEU A 30 24.37 1.53 -16.28
CA LEU A 30 25.32 0.47 -15.97
C LEU A 30 26.71 0.77 -16.53
N LYS A 31 26.79 1.37 -17.73
CA LYS A 31 28.06 1.79 -18.33
C LYS A 31 28.73 2.86 -17.46
N VAL A 32 27.93 3.80 -16.95
CA VAL A 32 28.38 4.84 -16.00
C VAL A 32 28.93 4.22 -14.72
N LEU A 33 28.18 3.29 -14.10
CA LEU A 33 28.61 2.62 -12.87
C LEU A 33 29.91 1.83 -13.03
N THR A 34 30.16 1.25 -14.21
CA THR A 34 31.41 0.53 -14.50
C THR A 34 32.59 1.44 -14.79
N ALA A 35 32.35 2.68 -15.22
CA ALA A 35 33.38 3.64 -15.61
C ALA A 35 33.97 4.44 -14.42
N LEU A 36 33.28 4.49 -13.27
CA LEU A 36 33.73 5.27 -12.12
C LEU A 36 35.11 4.81 -11.60
N PRO A 37 36.02 5.72 -11.23
CA PRO A 37 37.35 5.38 -10.72
C PRO A 37 37.29 4.71 -9.34
N ASP A 38 38.16 3.73 -9.10
CA ASP A 38 38.22 3.00 -7.82
C ASP A 38 38.58 3.93 -6.65
N SER A 39 37.68 4.05 -5.68
CA SER A 39 37.87 4.83 -4.46
C SER A 39 37.10 4.22 -3.28
N PRO A 40 37.52 4.47 -2.02
CA PRO A 40 36.75 4.05 -0.85
C PRO A 40 35.32 4.63 -0.82
N ASP A 41 35.14 5.84 -1.37
CA ASP A 41 33.83 6.49 -1.48
C ASP A 41 32.94 5.78 -2.52
N LYS A 42 33.55 5.23 -3.58
CA LYS A 42 32.85 4.41 -4.58
C LYS A 42 32.35 3.09 -3.98
N ASP A 43 33.16 2.38 -3.20
CA ASP A 43 32.73 1.13 -2.56
C ASP A 43 31.54 1.35 -1.62
N LYS A 44 31.56 2.43 -0.84
CA LYS A 44 30.44 2.81 0.03
C LYS A 44 29.19 3.17 -0.78
N MET A 45 29.34 3.91 -1.88
CA MET A 45 28.21 4.23 -2.78
C MET A 45 27.56 2.95 -3.32
N PHE A 46 28.33 1.94 -3.72
CA PHE A 46 27.80 0.66 -4.18
C PHE A 46 27.12 -0.15 -3.06
N GLU A 47 27.59 -0.05 -1.82
CA GLU A 47 26.91 -0.62 -0.66
C GLU A 47 25.56 0.05 -0.39
N ASP A 48 25.53 1.39 -0.42
CA ASP A 48 24.29 2.17 -0.24
C ASP A 48 23.30 1.87 -1.38
N MET A 49 23.78 1.73 -2.63
CA MET A 49 22.96 1.33 -3.77
C MET A 49 22.43 -0.11 -3.65
N ASP A 50 23.24 -1.06 -3.17
CA ASP A 50 22.78 -2.44 -2.93
C ASP A 50 21.71 -2.47 -1.83
N GLU A 51 21.84 -1.65 -0.78
CA GLU A 51 20.84 -1.54 0.28
C GLU A 51 19.51 -0.99 -0.25
N VAL A 52 19.55 0.10 -1.01
CA VAL A 52 18.38 0.66 -1.71
C VAL A 52 17.73 -0.40 -2.60
N PHE A 53 18.55 -1.11 -3.38
CA PHE A 53 18.07 -2.08 -4.34
C PHE A 53 17.43 -3.30 -3.67
N ARG A 54 18.02 -3.80 -2.58
CA ARG A 54 17.42 -4.84 -1.75
C ARG A 54 16.13 -4.37 -1.12
N ALA A 55 16.04 -3.12 -0.69
CA ALA A 55 14.81 -2.57 -0.14
C ALA A 55 13.69 -2.52 -1.19
N ILE A 56 14.01 -2.15 -2.44
CA ILE A 56 13.04 -2.09 -3.55
C ILE A 56 12.60 -3.49 -4.01
N THR A 57 13.52 -4.46 -4.00
CA THR A 57 13.25 -5.84 -4.47
C THR A 57 12.75 -6.77 -3.36
N SER A 58 12.73 -6.31 -2.11
CA SER A 58 12.22 -7.09 -0.99
C SER A 58 10.73 -7.37 -1.17
N PRO A 59 10.27 -8.62 -1.00
CA PRO A 59 8.86 -8.93 -1.07
C PRO A 59 8.07 -8.14 -0.03
N SER A 60 6.98 -7.50 -0.45
CA SER A 60 6.04 -6.83 0.46
C SER A 60 5.58 -7.79 1.57
N GLU A 61 5.33 -7.25 2.77
CA GLU A 61 4.73 -7.98 3.90
C GLU A 61 3.38 -8.61 3.53
N LEU A 62 2.69 -8.02 2.54
CA LEU A 62 1.41 -8.48 2.03
C LEU A 62 1.53 -9.70 1.11
N SER A 63 2.71 -9.98 0.55
CA SER A 63 2.93 -11.07 -0.41
C SER A 63 2.53 -12.43 0.17
N SER A 64 2.83 -12.64 1.46
CA SER A 64 2.49 -13.87 2.19
C SER A 64 0.98 -14.05 2.42
N LYS A 65 0.21 -12.97 2.35
CA LYS A 65 -1.25 -12.94 2.59
C LYS A 65 -2.04 -13.08 1.29
N LEU A 66 -1.38 -13.00 0.14
CA LEU A 66 -2.03 -13.15 -1.15
C LEU A 66 -2.28 -14.63 -1.48
N PRO A 67 -3.44 -14.96 -2.06
CA PRO A 67 -3.70 -16.30 -2.57
C PRO A 67 -2.66 -16.72 -3.62
N LYS A 68 -2.33 -18.03 -3.65
CA LYS A 68 -1.47 -18.58 -4.71
C LYS A 68 -2.11 -18.37 -6.08
N GLY A 69 -1.32 -17.91 -7.05
CA GLY A 69 -1.79 -17.62 -8.41
C GLY A 69 -2.41 -16.23 -8.59
N THR A 70 -2.25 -15.33 -7.61
CA THR A 70 -2.56 -13.91 -7.79
C THR A 70 -1.70 -13.35 -8.92
N THR A 71 -2.34 -12.75 -9.92
CA THR A 71 -1.71 -12.04 -11.04
C THR A 71 -1.68 -10.54 -10.78
N GLU A 72 -0.93 -9.78 -11.56
CA GLU A 72 -0.93 -8.31 -11.50
C GLU A 72 -2.35 -7.73 -11.60
N ASP A 73 -3.13 -8.17 -12.59
CA ASP A 73 -4.52 -7.74 -12.81
C ASP A 73 -5.48 -8.04 -11.63
N SER A 74 -5.17 -9.06 -10.84
CA SER A 74 -6.01 -9.49 -9.70
C SER A 74 -5.46 -9.03 -8.35
N ALA A 75 -4.23 -8.52 -8.30
CA ALA A 75 -3.55 -8.14 -7.07
C ALA A 75 -4.33 -7.09 -6.30
N ALA A 76 -4.75 -5.99 -6.94
CA ALA A 76 -5.50 -4.92 -6.27
C ALA A 76 -6.79 -5.43 -5.61
N LYS A 77 -7.49 -6.37 -6.24
CA LYS A 77 -8.73 -6.95 -5.74
C LYS A 77 -8.48 -7.86 -4.53
N GLU A 78 -7.44 -8.67 -4.55
CA GLU A 78 -7.10 -9.53 -3.41
C GLU A 78 -6.53 -8.70 -2.24
N LEU A 79 -5.69 -7.72 -2.52
CA LEU A 79 -5.18 -6.76 -1.53
C LEU A 79 -6.29 -5.98 -0.84
N ALA A 80 -7.35 -5.60 -1.56
CA ALA A 80 -8.50 -4.88 -0.99
C ALA A 80 -9.25 -5.69 0.09
N LYS A 81 -9.13 -7.02 0.10
CA LYS A 81 -9.74 -7.89 1.13
C LYS A 81 -8.90 -7.95 2.40
N ILE A 82 -7.62 -7.58 2.33
CA ILE A 82 -6.70 -7.62 3.46
C ILE A 82 -6.87 -6.31 4.27
N PRO A 83 -7.11 -6.39 5.59
CA PRO A 83 -7.14 -5.21 6.44
C PRO A 83 -5.85 -4.41 6.35
N ASP A 84 -5.97 -3.08 6.32
CA ASP A 84 -4.84 -2.13 6.32
C ASP A 84 -3.83 -2.26 5.17
N SER A 85 -4.12 -3.06 4.14
CA SER A 85 -3.22 -3.29 3.00
C SER A 85 -2.70 -2.00 2.36
N GLN A 86 -3.59 -1.03 2.15
CA GLN A 86 -3.25 0.27 1.59
C GLN A 86 -2.26 1.07 2.44
N LYS A 87 -2.44 1.01 3.77
CA LYS A 87 -1.57 1.70 4.72
C LYS A 87 -0.19 1.03 4.71
N ILE A 88 -0.15 -0.30 4.77
CA ILE A 88 1.09 -1.08 4.72
C ILE A 88 1.88 -0.76 3.44
N LEU A 89 1.24 -0.78 2.27
CA LEU A 89 1.89 -0.41 1.00
C LEU A 89 2.42 1.02 1.00
N SER A 90 1.69 1.95 1.62
CA SER A 90 2.13 3.35 1.72
C SER A 90 3.33 3.49 2.65
N GLU A 91 3.36 2.74 3.75
CA GLU A 91 4.49 2.71 4.69
C GLU A 91 5.74 2.06 4.05
N GLU A 92 5.57 0.97 3.30
CA GLU A 92 6.63 0.34 2.52
C GLU A 92 7.20 1.31 1.47
N GLN A 93 6.33 2.00 0.73
CA GLN A 93 6.74 3.01 -0.25
C GLN A 93 7.48 4.19 0.39
N GLN A 94 7.00 4.66 1.54
CA GLN A 94 7.63 5.75 2.27
C GLN A 94 9.02 5.35 2.81
N LYS A 95 9.18 4.10 3.27
CA LYS A 95 10.48 3.56 3.68
C LYS A 95 11.46 3.51 2.50
N MET A 96 10.99 3.13 1.31
CA MET A 96 11.84 3.19 0.10
C MET A 96 12.27 4.61 -0.23
N VAL A 97 11.37 5.59 -0.10
CA VAL A 97 11.71 7.01 -0.26
C VAL A 97 12.79 7.44 0.73
N GLU A 98 12.69 7.05 2.00
CA GLU A 98 13.68 7.38 3.04
C GLU A 98 15.07 6.81 2.71
N ILE A 99 15.15 5.53 2.35
CA ILE A 99 16.41 4.87 1.98
C ILE A 99 17.02 5.55 0.74
N PHE A 100 16.19 5.90 -0.25
CA PHE A 100 16.65 6.61 -1.44
C PHE A 100 17.16 8.04 -1.12
N ILE A 101 16.54 8.74 -0.17
CA ILE A 101 17.01 10.04 0.31
C ILE A 101 18.35 9.91 1.02
N GLU A 102 18.53 8.88 1.85
CA GLU A 102 19.78 8.63 2.57
C GLU A 102 20.95 8.42 1.59
N MET A 103 20.73 7.63 0.54
CA MET A 103 21.70 7.44 -0.55
C MET A 103 22.09 8.78 -1.22
N LEU A 104 21.11 9.65 -1.51
CA LEU A 104 21.37 10.96 -2.12
C LEU A 104 21.99 11.97 -1.15
N SER A 105 21.81 11.78 0.15
CA SER A 105 22.30 12.68 1.20
C SER A 105 23.76 12.38 1.55
N SER A 106 24.67 12.47 0.57
CA SER A 106 26.10 12.31 0.84
C SER A 106 26.61 13.48 1.69
N SER A 107 27.27 13.15 2.80
CA SER A 107 28.00 14.12 3.63
C SER A 107 29.34 14.43 2.97
N SER A 108 29.40 15.51 2.19
CA SER A 108 30.66 16.06 1.70
C SER A 108 31.47 16.60 2.89
N GLY A 109 32.28 15.75 3.51
CA GLY A 109 33.15 16.08 4.65
C GLY A 109 34.44 16.81 4.26
N ASN A 110 34.68 17.04 2.97
CA ASN A 110 35.87 17.78 2.53
C ASN A 110 35.49 19.21 2.15
N GLU A 111 35.76 20.13 3.08
CA GLU A 111 35.93 21.56 2.83
C GLU A 111 37.18 21.78 1.94
N SER A 112 37.20 21.21 0.73
CA SER A 112 38.05 21.77 -0.32
C SER A 112 37.49 23.15 -0.67
N GLN A 113 38.36 24.10 -1.02
CA GLN A 113 37.94 25.47 -1.36
C GLN A 113 36.84 25.44 -2.43
N ILE A 114 35.61 25.70 -2.03
CA ILE A 114 34.46 25.77 -2.91
C ILE A 114 34.68 26.93 -3.89
N ASP A 115 34.85 26.63 -5.18
CA ASP A 115 34.87 27.64 -6.23
C ASP A 115 33.43 28.06 -6.57
N MET A 116 32.98 29.14 -5.94
CA MET A 116 31.64 29.68 -6.16
C MET A 116 31.38 30.15 -7.61
N ASN A 117 32.42 30.42 -8.41
CA ASN A 117 32.23 30.74 -9.83
C ASN A 117 31.86 29.48 -10.62
N ASN A 118 32.48 28.34 -10.32
CA ASN A 118 32.11 27.06 -10.91
C ASN A 118 30.70 26.65 -10.50
N VAL A 119 30.33 26.82 -9.22
CA VAL A 119 28.96 26.58 -8.74
C VAL A 119 27.95 27.42 -9.51
N ARG A 120 28.20 28.73 -9.67
CA ARG A 120 27.29 29.62 -10.42
C ARG A 120 27.19 29.26 -11.89
N ARG A 121 28.32 28.93 -12.53
CA ARG A 121 28.34 28.50 -13.94
C ARG A 121 27.54 27.21 -14.12
N PHE A 122 27.75 26.23 -13.25
CA PHE A 122 27.02 24.97 -13.25
C PHE A 122 25.53 25.20 -13.00
N ALA A 123 25.16 25.94 -11.95
CA ALA A 123 23.75 26.16 -11.57
C ALA A 123 22.92 26.95 -12.60
N ASN A 124 23.55 27.79 -13.42
CA ASN A 124 22.88 28.61 -14.44
C ASN A 124 23.11 28.10 -15.87
N ALA A 125 23.77 26.95 -16.03
CA ALA A 125 23.91 26.33 -17.35
C ALA A 125 22.54 25.87 -17.84
N ASN A 126 22.24 26.15 -19.11
CA ASN A 126 21.04 25.63 -19.75
C ASN A 126 21.21 24.13 -20.02
N PHE A 127 20.12 23.38 -19.92
CA PHE A 127 20.10 21.99 -20.39
C PHE A 127 19.94 21.94 -21.93
N PRO A 128 20.57 20.95 -22.61
CA PRO A 128 21.51 19.96 -22.07
C PRO A 128 22.84 20.60 -21.66
N LEU A 129 23.43 20.08 -20.58
CA LEU A 129 24.70 20.57 -20.06
C LEU A 129 25.82 20.25 -21.04
N SER A 130 26.57 21.27 -21.44
CA SER A 130 27.80 21.13 -22.23
C SER A 130 29.03 21.17 -21.32
N SER A 131 29.96 20.23 -21.50
CA SER A 131 31.29 20.30 -20.91
C SER A 131 32.33 20.64 -21.99
N ASP A 132 33.22 21.59 -21.66
CA ASP A 132 34.45 21.87 -22.42
C ASP A 132 35.64 21.07 -21.88
N THR A 133 35.39 20.08 -21.02
CA THR A 133 36.41 19.34 -20.28
C THR A 133 36.82 18.07 -21.02
N ASN A 134 38.12 17.79 -21.03
CA ASN A 134 38.66 16.50 -21.51
C ASN A 134 38.60 15.42 -20.43
N ASP A 135 37.81 15.64 -19.36
CA ASP A 135 37.68 14.72 -18.24
C ASP A 135 36.61 13.69 -18.58
N GLU A 136 37.03 12.43 -18.73
CA GLU A 136 36.14 11.32 -19.07
C GLU A 136 35.09 11.06 -17.97
N ASP A 137 35.41 11.29 -16.70
CA ASP A 137 34.49 11.05 -15.58
C ASP A 137 33.38 12.12 -15.54
N GLU A 138 33.74 13.38 -15.76
CA GLU A 138 32.78 14.49 -15.87
C GLU A 138 31.86 14.31 -17.09
N ALA A 139 32.42 13.90 -18.23
CA ALA A 139 31.65 13.64 -19.44
C ALA A 139 30.62 12.51 -19.25
N VAL A 140 30.99 11.44 -18.55
CA VAL A 140 30.09 10.32 -18.22
C VAL A 140 28.94 10.77 -17.31
N LEU A 141 29.22 11.60 -16.31
CA LEU A 141 28.21 12.10 -15.36
C LEU A 141 27.23 13.08 -16.02
N LEU A 142 27.73 13.93 -16.92
CA LEU A 142 26.90 14.83 -17.73
C LEU A 142 26.04 14.09 -18.75
N ASN A 143 26.57 13.02 -19.36
CA ASN A 143 25.77 12.16 -20.24
C ASN A 143 24.61 11.50 -19.47
N LEU A 144 24.84 11.06 -18.22
CA LEU A 144 23.78 10.52 -17.37
C LEU A 144 22.70 11.57 -17.05
N LEU A 145 23.09 12.80 -16.74
CA LEU A 145 22.14 13.89 -16.49
C LEU A 145 21.35 14.25 -17.75
N ASN A 146 22.03 14.36 -18.89
CA ASN A 146 21.44 14.72 -20.17
C ASN A 146 20.55 13.60 -20.76
N SER A 147 20.68 12.36 -20.30
CA SER A 147 19.79 11.26 -20.69
C SER A 147 18.48 11.22 -19.89
N GLN A 148 18.37 12.02 -18.82
CA GLN A 148 17.12 12.15 -18.08
C GLN A 148 16.15 13.11 -18.76
N PRO A 149 14.82 13.00 -18.50
CA PRO A 149 13.86 14.04 -18.87
C PRO A 149 14.29 15.41 -18.33
N GLU A 150 14.12 16.47 -19.12
CA GLU A 150 14.59 17.83 -18.82
C GLU A 150 14.23 18.29 -17.40
N ALA A 151 12.97 18.10 -16.97
CA ALA A 151 12.52 18.48 -15.62
C ALA A 151 13.25 17.71 -14.50
N ILE A 152 13.59 16.43 -14.72
CA ILE A 152 14.37 15.63 -13.77
C ILE A 152 15.82 16.10 -13.76
N ALA A 153 16.38 16.36 -14.93
CA ALA A 153 17.75 16.79 -15.10
C ALA A 153 18.01 18.17 -14.44
N GLU A 154 17.12 19.14 -14.68
CA GLU A 154 17.12 20.46 -14.02
C GLU A 154 17.05 20.34 -12.50
N PHE A 155 16.19 19.44 -12.00
CA PHE A 155 16.06 19.19 -10.58
C PHE A 155 17.35 18.62 -9.97
N MET A 156 17.96 17.63 -10.63
CA MET A 156 19.22 17.03 -10.21
C MET A 156 20.37 18.05 -10.25
N GLN A 157 20.46 18.89 -11.30
CA GLN A 157 21.43 19.97 -11.39
C GLN A 157 21.30 20.96 -10.23
N ALA A 158 20.07 21.37 -9.87
CA ALA A 158 19.84 22.27 -8.75
C ALA A 158 20.27 21.65 -7.40
N MET A 159 19.98 20.36 -7.20
CA MET A 159 20.38 19.60 -6.02
C MET A 159 21.92 19.51 -5.92
N MET A 160 22.59 19.14 -7.02
CA MET A 160 24.06 19.06 -7.09
C MET A 160 24.71 20.42 -6.86
N ALA A 161 24.18 21.50 -7.45
CA ALA A 161 24.66 22.85 -7.23
C ALA A 161 24.59 23.26 -5.75
N CYS A 162 23.51 22.88 -5.04
CA CYS A 162 23.39 23.08 -3.60
C CYS A 162 24.43 22.28 -2.80
N HIS A 163 24.71 21.03 -3.18
CA HIS A 163 25.80 20.26 -2.58
C HIS A 163 27.17 20.91 -2.81
N MET A 164 27.48 21.32 -4.05
CA MET A 164 28.72 22.00 -4.38
C MET A 164 28.90 23.31 -3.61
N ALA A 165 27.80 24.04 -3.35
CA ALA A 165 27.80 25.27 -2.57
C ALA A 165 27.91 25.06 -1.04
N GLY A 166 27.95 23.82 -0.56
CA GLY A 166 27.86 23.51 0.87
C GLY A 166 26.48 23.76 1.49
N MET A 167 25.45 23.98 0.68
CA MET A 167 24.06 24.22 1.12
C MET A 167 23.33 22.89 1.41
N THR A 168 23.90 22.10 2.32
CA THR A 168 23.44 20.74 2.64
C THR A 168 21.96 20.65 3.01
N LYS A 169 21.43 21.63 3.76
CA LYS A 169 19.98 21.66 4.10
C LYS A 169 19.08 21.81 2.88
N ALA A 170 19.47 22.67 1.94
CA ALA A 170 18.70 22.89 0.71
C ALA A 170 18.82 21.68 -0.22
N ALA A 171 20.02 21.12 -0.34
CA ALA A 171 20.28 19.91 -1.11
C ALA A 171 19.43 18.73 -0.60
N ASN A 172 19.45 18.47 0.72
CA ASN A 172 18.65 17.40 1.32
C ASN A 172 17.14 17.62 1.17
N LEU A 173 16.66 18.87 1.17
CA LEU A 173 15.26 19.17 0.88
C LEU A 173 14.92 18.82 -0.57
N LEU A 174 15.79 19.17 -1.52
CA LEU A 174 15.63 18.79 -2.92
C LEU A 174 15.66 17.26 -3.08
N SER A 175 16.59 16.55 -2.45
CA SER A 175 16.63 15.08 -2.48
C SER A 175 15.31 14.45 -2.00
N ARG A 176 14.70 15.00 -0.95
CA ARG A 176 13.38 14.56 -0.45
C ARG A 176 12.28 14.76 -1.47
N LEU A 177 12.20 15.96 -2.06
CA LEU A 177 11.18 16.29 -3.05
C LEU A 177 11.35 15.43 -4.31
N PHE A 178 12.60 15.20 -4.75
CA PHE A 178 12.92 14.32 -5.87
C PHE A 178 12.47 12.89 -5.61
N ALA A 179 12.87 12.30 -4.48
CA ALA A 179 12.53 10.93 -4.13
C ALA A 179 11.00 10.75 -4.03
N GLN A 180 10.30 11.69 -3.41
CA GLN A 180 8.83 11.66 -3.36
C GLN A 180 8.20 11.77 -4.75
N HIS A 181 8.73 12.65 -5.60
CA HIS A 181 8.18 12.82 -6.94
C HIS A 181 8.33 11.56 -7.79
N VAL A 182 9.55 10.99 -7.85
CA VAL A 182 9.84 9.83 -8.67
C VAL A 182 9.21 8.55 -8.14
N LEU A 183 9.29 8.30 -6.83
CA LEU A 183 8.86 7.02 -6.25
C LEU A 183 7.38 6.99 -5.88
N VAL A 184 6.76 8.14 -5.67
CA VAL A 184 5.36 8.23 -5.23
C VAL A 184 4.49 8.91 -6.28
N ILE A 185 4.78 10.16 -6.65
CA ILE A 185 3.86 10.99 -7.43
C ILE A 185 3.76 10.53 -8.90
N GLU A 186 4.90 10.41 -9.58
CA GLU A 186 5.00 10.00 -11.00
C GLU A 186 5.14 8.49 -11.16
N ASN A 187 5.07 7.73 -10.06
CA ASN A 187 5.08 6.28 -10.11
C ASN A 187 3.69 5.76 -10.48
N ASP A 188 3.43 5.69 -11.79
CA ASP A 188 2.16 5.24 -12.36
C ASP A 188 1.71 3.88 -11.83
N SER A 189 2.64 2.94 -11.67
CA SER A 189 2.34 1.60 -11.15
C SER A 189 1.85 1.66 -9.70
N TYR A 190 2.53 2.43 -8.85
CA TYR A 190 2.11 2.64 -7.46
C TYR A 190 0.77 3.38 -7.37
N GLN A 191 0.60 4.48 -8.12
CA GLN A 191 -0.63 5.28 -8.12
C GLN A 191 -1.83 4.48 -8.63
N SER A 192 -1.65 3.72 -9.71
CA SER A 192 -2.69 2.86 -10.28
C SER A 192 -3.10 1.78 -9.29
N LEU A 193 -2.14 1.13 -8.63
CA LEU A 193 -2.42 0.14 -7.60
C LEU A 193 -3.21 0.74 -6.42
N GLN A 194 -2.81 1.90 -5.93
CA GLN A 194 -3.48 2.63 -4.84
C GLN A 194 -4.93 2.99 -5.21
N MET A 195 -5.14 3.48 -6.44
CA MET A 195 -6.45 3.83 -6.97
C MET A 195 -7.36 2.59 -7.09
N ASP A 196 -6.87 1.51 -7.70
CA ASP A 196 -7.65 0.28 -7.88
C ASP A 196 -7.97 -0.40 -6.56
N LEU A 197 -7.05 -0.38 -5.60
CA LEU A 197 -7.27 -0.91 -4.27
C LEU A 197 -8.37 -0.11 -3.54
N THR A 198 -8.33 1.22 -3.63
CA THR A 198 -9.37 2.11 -3.08
C THR A 198 -10.74 1.79 -3.69
N LYS A 199 -10.80 1.65 -5.01
CA LYS A 199 -12.03 1.32 -5.75
C LYS A 199 -12.59 -0.03 -5.31
N ASN A 200 -11.74 -1.06 -5.23
CA ASN A 200 -12.15 -2.40 -4.81
C ASN A 200 -12.63 -2.42 -3.35
N LYS A 201 -11.97 -1.69 -2.43
CA LYS A 201 -12.47 -1.51 -1.05
C LYS A 201 -13.86 -0.88 -1.04
N GLY A 202 -14.06 0.19 -1.81
CA GLY A 202 -15.38 0.83 -1.95
C GLY A 202 -16.45 -0.14 -2.48
N HIS A 203 -16.12 -0.99 -3.46
CA HIS A 203 -17.03 -2.02 -3.95
C HIS A 203 -17.37 -3.08 -2.90
N ILE A 204 -16.40 -3.53 -2.10
CA ILE A 204 -16.61 -4.49 -1.01
C ILE A 204 -17.54 -3.89 0.05
N GLU A 205 -17.29 -2.65 0.47
CA GLU A 205 -18.10 -1.95 1.45
C GLU A 205 -19.53 -1.72 0.96
N ALA A 206 -19.69 -1.21 -0.26
CA ALA A 206 -20.98 -0.98 -0.87
C ALA A 206 -21.79 -2.29 -1.00
N SER A 207 -21.14 -3.38 -1.42
CA SER A 207 -21.76 -4.70 -1.50
C SER A 207 -22.20 -5.23 -0.13
N SER A 208 -21.37 -5.03 0.90
CA SER A 208 -21.68 -5.39 2.28
C SER A 208 -22.88 -4.59 2.81
N GLN A 209 -22.91 -3.28 2.57
CA GLN A 209 -24.04 -2.42 2.95
C GLN A 209 -25.32 -2.77 2.19
N ALA A 210 -25.24 -3.01 0.89
CA ALA A 210 -26.38 -3.44 0.07
C ALA A 210 -26.91 -4.79 0.57
N GLY A 211 -26.05 -5.75 0.92
CA GLY A 211 -26.44 -7.02 1.52
C GLY A 211 -27.16 -6.85 2.86
N LYS A 212 -26.65 -5.98 3.74
CA LYS A 212 -27.29 -5.65 5.02
C LYS A 212 -28.66 -4.97 4.81
N SER A 213 -28.73 -3.99 3.91
CA SER A 213 -29.96 -3.28 3.57
C SER A 213 -31.01 -4.22 2.98
N GLY A 214 -30.61 -5.10 2.04
CA GLY A 214 -31.47 -6.12 1.45
C GLY A 214 -32.00 -7.11 2.48
N ARG A 215 -31.15 -7.60 3.40
CA ARG A 215 -31.57 -8.43 4.54
C ARG A 215 -32.59 -7.66 5.38
N ASN A 216 -32.27 -6.45 5.80
CA ASN A 216 -33.13 -5.65 6.66
C ASN A 216 -34.50 -5.49 5.99
N LYS A 217 -34.56 -5.08 4.72
CA LYS A 217 -35.83 -4.95 3.98
C LYS A 217 -36.62 -6.26 3.88
N ARG A 218 -35.95 -7.39 3.62
CA ARG A 218 -36.62 -8.70 3.49
C ARG A 218 -37.17 -9.20 4.82
N TYR A 219 -36.45 -8.99 5.92
CA TYR A 219 -36.76 -9.59 7.21
C TYR A 219 -37.32 -8.60 8.24
N GLU A 220 -37.41 -7.30 7.94
CA GLU A 220 -37.83 -6.24 8.88
C GLU A 220 -39.09 -6.60 9.64
N LYS A 221 -40.12 -7.01 8.91
CA LYS A 221 -41.42 -7.37 9.48
C LYS A 221 -41.32 -8.62 10.36
N SER A 222 -40.61 -9.65 9.88
CA SER A 222 -40.40 -10.87 10.66
C SER A 222 -39.58 -10.62 11.92
N ASP A 223 -38.59 -9.72 11.86
CA ASP A 223 -37.73 -9.37 12.98
C ASP A 223 -38.53 -8.57 14.04
N LYS A 224 -39.40 -7.65 13.61
CA LYS A 224 -40.37 -6.95 14.50
C LYS A 224 -41.29 -7.93 15.22
N VAL A 225 -41.90 -8.86 14.49
CA VAL A 225 -42.81 -9.87 15.08
C VAL A 225 -42.06 -10.81 16.02
N LYS A 226 -40.86 -11.24 15.64
CA LYS A 226 -39.99 -12.05 16.49
C LYS A 226 -39.63 -11.31 17.79
N ALA A 227 -39.26 -10.04 17.70
CA ALA A 227 -38.93 -9.22 18.87
C ALA A 227 -40.13 -9.08 19.81
N PHE A 228 -41.33 -8.85 19.27
CA PHE A 228 -42.57 -8.80 20.04
C PHE A 228 -42.88 -10.13 20.73
N ALA A 229 -42.72 -11.27 20.03
CA ALA A 229 -42.90 -12.59 20.63
C ALA A 229 -41.92 -12.86 21.78
N ILE A 230 -40.66 -12.44 21.64
CA ILE A 230 -39.65 -12.55 22.71
C ILE A 230 -40.03 -11.64 23.89
N GLN A 231 -40.50 -10.42 23.63
CA GLN A 231 -40.97 -9.51 24.68
C GLN A 231 -42.13 -10.10 25.48
N LEU A 232 -43.14 -10.66 24.81
CA LEU A 232 -44.25 -11.35 25.47
C LEU A 232 -43.75 -12.52 26.32
N TYR A 233 -42.85 -13.35 25.78
CA TYR A 233 -42.24 -14.44 26.52
C TYR A 233 -41.51 -13.98 27.79
N LEU A 234 -40.72 -12.92 27.70
CA LEU A 234 -39.97 -12.37 28.84
C LEU A 234 -40.90 -11.73 29.90
N SER A 235 -42.03 -11.17 29.48
CA SER A 235 -43.00 -10.54 30.38
C SER A 235 -43.97 -11.52 31.05
N GLY A 236 -44.16 -12.70 30.47
CA GLY A 236 -45.08 -13.70 30.98
C GLY A 236 -44.40 -14.77 31.85
N ASN A 237 -45.19 -15.43 32.69
CA ASN A 237 -44.72 -16.53 33.52
C ASN A 237 -45.00 -17.87 32.84
N PHE A 238 -44.07 -18.33 32.00
CA PHE A 238 -44.19 -19.57 31.23
C PHE A 238 -43.17 -20.62 31.69
N LYS A 239 -43.61 -21.88 31.83
CA LYS A 239 -42.75 -22.99 32.25
C LYS A 239 -41.68 -23.34 31.20
N ASN A 240 -42.03 -23.24 29.92
CA ASN A 240 -41.14 -23.58 28.82
C ASN A 240 -41.55 -22.88 27.50
N PRO A 241 -40.67 -22.83 26.48
CA PRO A 241 -40.95 -22.18 25.19
C PRO A 241 -42.16 -22.74 24.44
N HIS A 242 -42.46 -24.02 24.63
CA HIS A 242 -43.61 -24.67 23.97
C HIS A 242 -44.93 -24.17 24.57
N GLN A 243 -45.03 -24.10 25.90
CA GLN A 243 -46.20 -23.52 26.57
C GLN A 243 -46.37 -22.04 26.19
N ALA A 244 -45.28 -21.29 26.18
CA ALA A 244 -45.30 -19.88 25.80
C ALA A 244 -45.83 -19.68 24.38
N SER A 245 -45.34 -20.46 23.41
CA SER A 245 -45.72 -20.29 22.00
C SER A 245 -47.20 -20.56 21.76
N GLN A 246 -47.80 -21.52 22.46
CA GLN A 246 -49.24 -21.79 22.38
C GLN A 246 -50.07 -20.66 23.03
N ALA A 247 -49.59 -20.11 24.15
CA ALA A 247 -50.31 -19.08 24.89
C ALA A 247 -50.31 -17.72 24.18
N ILE A 248 -49.20 -17.36 23.51
CA ILE A 248 -49.03 -16.02 22.92
C ILE A 248 -49.33 -15.96 21.42
N VAL A 249 -49.58 -17.09 20.75
CA VAL A 249 -49.69 -17.16 19.27
C VAL A 249 -50.69 -16.16 18.70
N PHE A 250 -51.86 -16.00 19.34
CA PHE A 250 -52.90 -15.09 18.88
C PHE A 250 -52.43 -13.64 18.90
N GLN A 251 -51.84 -13.19 20.02
CA GLN A 251 -51.32 -11.83 20.18
C GLN A 251 -50.19 -11.55 19.19
N VAL A 252 -49.30 -12.51 18.98
CA VAL A 252 -48.18 -12.39 18.03
C VAL A 252 -48.70 -12.36 16.58
N ALA A 253 -49.73 -13.14 16.24
CA ALA A 253 -50.35 -13.15 14.92
C ALA A 253 -51.08 -11.83 14.63
N GLU A 254 -51.84 -11.31 15.60
CA GLU A 254 -52.51 -10.02 15.50
C GLU A 254 -51.52 -8.87 15.30
N PHE A 255 -50.46 -8.81 16.11
CA PHE A 255 -49.38 -7.85 15.92
C PHE A 255 -48.72 -8.01 14.55
N GLY A 256 -48.45 -9.24 14.13
CA GLY A 256 -47.92 -9.55 12.81
C GLY A 256 -48.76 -8.96 11.70
N GLN A 257 -50.07 -9.16 11.76
CA GLN A 257 -51.01 -8.61 10.78
C GLN A 257 -50.98 -7.08 10.75
N SER A 258 -50.87 -6.42 11.91
CA SER A 258 -50.77 -4.95 12.00
C SER A 258 -49.51 -4.38 11.33
N VAL A 259 -48.41 -5.14 11.31
CA VAL A 259 -47.15 -4.75 10.63
C VAL A 259 -47.01 -5.36 9.23
N GLY A 260 -48.08 -5.99 8.72
CA GLY A 260 -48.14 -6.62 7.40
C GLY A 260 -47.26 -7.87 7.25
N TYR A 261 -47.05 -8.61 8.34
CA TYR A 261 -46.49 -9.96 8.40
C TYR A 261 -47.63 -10.97 8.55
N ARG A 262 -47.57 -12.09 7.83
CA ARG A 262 -48.52 -13.20 8.01
C ARG A 262 -47.75 -14.49 8.14
N PHE A 263 -48.13 -15.30 9.13
CA PHE A 263 -47.66 -16.67 9.21
C PHE A 263 -48.21 -17.47 8.02
N THR A 264 -47.45 -18.47 7.56
CA THR A 264 -47.84 -19.35 6.45
C THR A 264 -49.13 -20.11 6.78
N SER A 265 -49.34 -20.48 8.04
CA SER A 265 -50.58 -21.02 8.55
C SER A 265 -50.67 -20.87 10.06
N ASP A 266 -51.89 -20.91 10.57
CA ASP A 266 -52.16 -20.89 12.02
C ASP A 266 -51.54 -22.09 12.74
N TYR A 267 -51.39 -23.22 12.04
CA TYR A 267 -50.73 -24.41 12.57
C TYR A 267 -49.19 -24.25 12.67
N GLN A 268 -48.58 -23.48 11.76
CA GLN A 268 -47.13 -23.25 11.76
C GLN A 268 -46.71 -22.08 12.68
N ALA A 269 -47.62 -21.19 13.04
CA ALA A 269 -47.33 -20.03 13.86
C ALA A 269 -46.76 -20.40 15.25
N PRO A 270 -47.37 -21.30 16.06
CA PRO A 270 -46.82 -21.68 17.36
C PRO A 270 -45.43 -22.32 17.25
N ARG A 271 -45.20 -23.15 16.24
CA ARG A 271 -43.91 -23.82 16.03
C ARG A 271 -42.80 -22.82 15.67
N THR A 272 -43.13 -21.82 14.85
CA THR A 272 -42.22 -20.74 14.47
C THR A 272 -41.84 -19.89 15.69
N ILE A 273 -42.84 -19.51 16.50
CA ILE A 273 -42.64 -18.74 17.73
C ILE A 273 -41.79 -19.52 18.73
N GLU A 274 -42.08 -20.81 18.94
CA GLU A 274 -41.30 -21.68 19.82
C GLU A 274 -39.83 -21.72 19.39
N THR A 275 -39.58 -21.85 18.08
CA THR A 275 -38.22 -21.88 17.52
C THR A 275 -37.48 -20.57 17.78
N TRP A 276 -38.16 -19.42 17.64
CA TRP A 276 -37.57 -18.12 17.95
C TRP A 276 -37.20 -17.97 19.43
N ILE A 277 -38.08 -18.37 20.34
CA ILE A 277 -37.83 -18.32 21.79
C ILE A 277 -36.66 -19.24 22.16
N ARG A 278 -36.64 -20.48 21.67
CA ARG A 278 -35.53 -21.43 21.91
C ARG A 278 -34.19 -20.88 21.42
N LYS A 279 -34.17 -20.26 20.24
CA LYS A 279 -32.95 -19.65 19.69
C LYS A 279 -32.45 -18.51 20.56
N TYR A 280 -33.34 -17.63 21.02
CA TYR A 280 -33.00 -16.54 21.94
C TYR A 280 -32.41 -17.05 23.26
N LEU A 281 -33.00 -18.07 23.88
CA LEU A 281 -32.49 -18.69 25.11
C LEU A 281 -31.10 -19.33 24.92
N ASN A 282 -30.82 -19.93 23.77
CA ASN A 282 -29.51 -20.49 23.47
C ASN A 282 -28.44 -19.40 23.26
N GLU A 283 -28.80 -18.31 22.58
CA GLU A 283 -27.90 -17.17 22.32
C GLU A 283 -27.53 -16.44 23.63
N THR A 284 -28.51 -16.25 24.53
CA THR A 284 -28.30 -15.65 25.85
C THR A 284 -27.41 -16.51 26.76
N LYS A 285 -27.64 -17.83 26.80
CA LYS A 285 -26.76 -18.76 27.54
C LYS A 285 -25.30 -18.71 27.07
N LYS A 286 -25.07 -18.64 25.76
CA LYS A 286 -23.72 -18.52 25.18
C LYS A 286 -23.03 -17.21 25.55
N CYS A 287 -23.76 -16.10 25.64
CA CYS A 287 -23.21 -14.82 26.08
C CYS A 287 -22.83 -14.83 27.58
N GLN A 288 -23.56 -15.57 28.40
CA GLN A 288 -23.27 -15.70 29.84
C GLN A 288 -22.07 -16.62 30.13
N GLN A 289 -21.75 -17.56 29.24
CA GLN A 289 -20.59 -18.46 29.37
C GLN A 289 -19.28 -17.89 28.81
N LYS A 290 -19.33 -16.75 28.10
CA LYS A 290 -18.17 -16.06 27.53
C LYS A 290 -17.70 -14.84 28.35
N LYS A 291 -18.35 -14.58 29.50
CA LYS A 291 -17.90 -13.64 30.52
C LYS A 291 -17.29 -14.44 31.66
#